data_AF-A0A971BTF9-F1
#
_entry.id   AF-A0A971BTF9-F1
#
_cell.length_a   1.000
_cell.length_b   1.000
_cell.length_c   1.000
_cell.angle_alpha   90.00
_cell.angle_beta   90.00
_cell.angle_gamma   90.00
#
_symmetry.space_group_name_H-M   'P 1'
#
loop_
_entity.id
_entity.type
_entity.pdbx_description
1 polymer ?
#
loop_
_entity_poly.entity_id
_entity_poly.type
_entity_poly.pdbx_seq_one_letter_code
_entity_poly.pdbx_strand_id
1 'polypeptide(L)'
;MSKEIKIFLISLSVALAMLVSFQAGFYVGLWQEDVPQTDDPYLASIEEAWNNINVYYVENNDIDYELLSQYAIEGMLEYLDDNHSVYMDPEAYERTLKTLPAVTAVSE
;
A
#
# COMPACT_ATOMS: atom_id res chain seq x y z
N MET A 1 36.56 -27.86 34.12
CA MET A 1 35.37 -27.01 33.96
C MET A 1 34.53 -27.11 35.22
N SER A 2 34.30 -26.01 35.94
CA SER A 2 33.46 -26.05 37.14
C SER A 2 32.01 -26.38 36.76
N LYS A 3 31.26 -27.00 37.67
CA LYS A 3 29.85 -27.35 37.44
C LYS A 3 29.02 -26.10 37.10
N GLU A 4 29.36 -24.97 37.69
CA GLU A 4 28.70 -23.68 37.47
C GLU A 4 28.92 -23.17 36.04
N ILE A 5 30.14 -23.29 35.51
CA ILE A 5 30.45 -22.90 34.12
C ILE A 5 29.64 -23.72 33.11
N LYS A 6 29.42 -25.02 33.38
CA LYS A 6 28.61 -25.88 32.51
C LYS A 6 27.13 -25.48 32.54
N ILE A 7 26.59 -25.18 33.71
CA ILE A 7 25.19 -24.75 33.87
C ILE A 7 24.96 -23.41 33.15
N PHE A 8 25.89 -22.46 33.32
CA PHE A 8 25.84 -21.17 32.63
C PHE A 8 25.87 -21.32 31.10
N LEU A 9 26.75 -22.17 30.57
CA LEU A 9 26.85 -22.42 29.13
C LEU A 9 25.59 -23.05 28.54
N ILE A 10 24.96 -23.98 29.27
CA ILE A 10 23.70 -24.61 28.83
C ILE A 10 22.57 -23.57 28.81
N SER A 11 22.46 -22.74 29.85
CA SER A 11 21.47 -21.66 29.91
C SER A 11 21.64 -20.66 28.76
N LEU A 12 22.88 -20.25 28.48
CA LEU A 12 23.18 -19.30 27.40
C LEU A 12 22.87 -19.89 26.01
N SER A 13 23.20 -21.16 25.80
CA SER A 13 22.89 -21.91 24.57
C SER A 13 21.38 -21.94 24.30
N VAL A 14 20.58 -22.23 25.33
CA VAL A 14 19.13 -22.29 25.22
C VAL A 14 18.53 -20.92 24.90
N ALA A 15 19.02 -19.85 25.54
CA ALA A 15 18.57 -18.49 25.25
C ALA A 15 18.89 -18.06 23.80
N LEU A 16 20.08 -18.43 23.30
CA LEU A 16 20.49 -18.13 21.94
C LEU A 16 19.63 -18.89 20.91
N ALA A 17 19.32 -20.16 21.18
CA ALA A 17 18.44 -20.96 20.31
C ALA A 17 17.03 -20.36 20.19
N MET A 18 16.47 -19.82 21.29
CA MET A 18 15.17 -19.14 21.24
C MET A 18 15.21 -17.87 20.38
N LEU A 19 16.27 -17.06 20.52
CA LEU A 19 16.44 -15.85 19.71
C LEU A 19 16.56 -16.18 18.22
N VAL A 20 17.28 -17.24 17.86
CA VAL A 20 17.43 -17.66 16.46
C VAL A 20 16.10 -18.16 15.89
N SER A 21 15.34 -18.97 16.63
CA SER A 21 14.01 -19.43 16.20
C SER A 21 13.02 -18.27 16.05
N PHE A 22 13.07 -17.28 16.95
CA PHE A 22 12.23 -16.08 16.86
C PHE A 22 12.59 -15.24 15.62
N GLN A 23 13.88 -15.02 15.36
CA GLN A 23 14.33 -14.32 14.17
C GLN A 23 13.96 -15.07 12.89
N ALA A 24 14.12 -16.38 12.85
CA ALA A 24 13.71 -17.19 11.70
C ALA A 24 12.20 -17.05 11.43
N GLY A 25 11.35 -17.11 12.46
CA GLY A 25 9.92 -16.86 12.33
C GLY A 25 9.59 -15.44 11.86
N PHE A 26 10.31 -14.44 12.38
CA PHE A 26 10.15 -13.04 11.96
C PHE A 26 10.52 -12.84 10.48
N TYR A 27 11.65 -13.38 10.04
CA TYR A 27 12.04 -13.31 8.63
C TYR A 27 11.04 -14.07 7.75
N VAL A 28 10.63 -15.29 8.09
CA VAL A 28 9.61 -16.04 7.32
C VAL A 28 8.30 -15.26 7.21
N GLY A 29 7.87 -14.59 8.29
CA GLY A 29 6.69 -13.71 8.27
C GLY A 29 6.86 -12.46 7.41
N LEU A 30 8.08 -11.94 7.25
CA LEU A 30 8.39 -10.85 6.31
C LEU A 30 8.46 -11.32 4.85
N TRP A 31 8.77 -12.60 4.60
CA TRP A 31 8.77 -13.20 3.26
C TRP A 31 7.38 -13.69 2.82
N GLN A 32 6.42 -13.78 3.76
CA GLN A 32 5.00 -13.75 3.42
C GLN A 32 4.61 -12.30 3.15
N GLU A 33 4.95 -11.84 1.95
CA GLU A 33 4.21 -10.74 1.35
C GLU A 33 2.84 -11.30 0.97
N ASP A 34 2.00 -11.52 1.98
CA ASP A 34 0.56 -11.65 1.79
C ASP A 34 0.10 -10.26 1.37
N VAL A 35 0.31 -9.92 0.08
CA VAL A 35 -0.40 -8.81 -0.53
C VAL A 35 -1.87 -9.12 -0.22
N PRO A 36 -2.60 -8.23 0.47
CA PRO A 36 -3.98 -8.50 0.83
C PRO A 36 -4.77 -8.58 -0.47
N GLN A 37 -4.87 -9.80 -1.00
CA GLN A 37 -5.65 -10.13 -2.17
C GLN A 37 -7.06 -9.75 -1.82
N THR A 38 -7.54 -8.69 -2.46
CA THR A 38 -8.92 -8.27 -2.31
C THR A 38 -9.83 -9.42 -2.76
N ASP A 39 -10.75 -9.83 -1.90
CA ASP A 39 -11.76 -10.85 -2.25
C ASP A 39 -12.72 -10.33 -3.34
N ASP A 40 -12.67 -9.03 -3.67
CA ASP A 40 -13.46 -8.42 -4.73
C ASP A 40 -12.82 -8.69 -6.11
N PRO A 41 -13.48 -9.47 -6.99
CA PRO A 41 -12.95 -9.81 -8.30
C PRO A 41 -12.73 -8.59 -9.21
N TYR A 42 -13.43 -7.47 -8.98
CA TYR A 42 -13.23 -6.23 -9.74
C TYR A 42 -11.95 -5.51 -9.34
N LEU A 43 -11.61 -5.55 -8.05
CA LEU A 43 -10.39 -4.94 -7.53
C LEU A 43 -9.15 -5.83 -7.76
N ALA A 44 -9.33 -7.15 -7.85
CA ALA A 44 -8.24 -8.10 -8.06
C ALA A 44 -7.41 -7.79 -9.33
N SER A 45 -8.09 -7.39 -10.41
CA SER A 45 -7.41 -7.01 -11.66
C SER A 45 -6.60 -5.71 -11.55
N ILE A 46 -7.08 -4.76 -10.75
CA ILE A 46 -6.39 -3.49 -10.48
C ILE A 46 -5.17 -3.75 -9.60
N GLU A 47 -5.32 -4.61 -8.58
CA GLU A 47 -4.25 -5.02 -7.68
C GLU A 47 -3.13 -5.77 -8.43
N GLU A 48 -3.50 -6.69 -9.33
CA GLU A 48 -2.53 -7.40 -10.17
C GLU A 48 -1.75 -6.42 -11.07
N ALA A 49 -2.44 -5.49 -11.72
CA ALA A 49 -1.80 -4.47 -12.55
C ALA A 49 -0.84 -3.59 -11.74
N TRP A 50 -1.27 -3.15 -10.55
CA TRP A 50 -0.45 -2.39 -9.60
C TRP A 50 0.82 -3.15 -9.21
N ASN A 51 0.70 -4.42 -8.83
CA ASN A 51 1.83 -5.27 -8.47
C ASN A 51 2.78 -5.49 -9.65
N ASN A 52 2.24 -5.74 -10.85
CA ASN A 52 3.06 -5.93 -12.04
C ASN A 52 3.89 -4.68 -12.36
N ILE A 53 3.32 -3.48 -12.21
CA ILE A 53 4.06 -2.22 -12.37
C ILE A 53 5.18 -2.14 -11.32
N ASN A 54 4.88 -2.41 -10.05
CA ASN A 54 5.89 -2.31 -8.98
C ASN A 54 7.02 -3.31 -9.08
N VAL A 55 6.76 -4.50 -9.61
CA VAL A 55 7.76 -5.57 -9.67
C VAL A 55 8.54 -5.55 -10.99
N TYR A 56 7.86 -5.28 -12.10
CA TYR A 56 8.42 -5.51 -13.44
C TYR A 56 8.69 -4.23 -14.24
N TYR A 57 8.24 -3.05 -13.79
CA TYR A 57 8.60 -1.80 -14.45
C TYR A 57 10.09 -1.51 -14.29
N VAL A 58 10.74 -1.09 -15.38
CA VAL A 58 12.20 -0.91 -15.47
C VAL A 58 12.71 0.13 -14.46
N GLU A 59 11.90 1.16 -14.20
CA GLU A 59 12.22 2.27 -13.29
C GLU A 59 11.25 2.25 -12.08
N ASN A 60 10.96 1.07 -11.53
CA ASN A 60 10.02 0.90 -10.41
C ASN A 60 10.35 1.71 -9.14
N ASN A 61 11.62 2.08 -8.95
CA ASN A 61 12.06 2.90 -7.82
C ASN A 61 11.78 4.40 -8.00
N ASP A 62 11.46 4.84 -9.23
CA ASP A 62 11.25 6.24 -9.59
C ASP A 62 9.77 6.52 -9.94
N ILE A 63 8.85 5.65 -9.54
CA ILE A 63 7.41 5.82 -9.78
C ILE A 63 6.85 6.90 -8.84
N ASP A 64 6.22 7.91 -9.44
CA ASP A 64 5.34 8.83 -8.72
C ASP A 64 3.97 8.17 -8.50
N TYR A 65 3.77 7.62 -7.30
CA TYR A 65 2.55 6.91 -6.94
C TYR A 65 1.32 7.80 -6.84
N GLU A 66 1.51 9.08 -6.51
CA GLU A 66 0.41 10.04 -6.47
C GLU A 66 -0.13 10.25 -7.89
N LEU A 67 0.77 10.51 -8.84
CA LEU A 67 0.42 10.69 -10.24
C LEU A 67 -0.12 9.40 -10.88
N LEU A 68 0.47 8.24 -10.58
CA LEU A 68 -0.02 6.94 -11.07
C LEU A 68 -1.46 6.68 -10.59
N SER A 69 -1.75 6.95 -9.32
CA SER A 69 -3.09 6.76 -8.76
C SER A 69 -4.12 7.72 -9.36
N GLN A 70 -3.74 8.98 -9.58
CA GLN A 70 -4.57 9.97 -10.28
C GLN A 70 -4.93 9.49 -11.68
N TYR A 71 -3.93 9.08 -12.48
CA TYR A 71 -4.18 8.62 -13.85
C TYR A 71 -5.01 7.33 -13.91
N ALA A 72 -4.87 6.44 -12.92
CA ALA A 72 -5.74 5.27 -12.83
C ALA A 72 -7.22 5.68 -12.63
N ILE A 73 -7.50 6.68 -11.80
CA ILE A 73 -8.85 7.21 -11.60
C ILE A 73 -9.35 7.93 -12.85
N GLU A 74 -8.53 8.78 -13.47
CA GLU A 74 -8.88 9.49 -14.71
C GLU A 74 -9.23 8.51 -15.84
N GLY A 75 -8.47 7.44 -16.02
CA GLY A 75 -8.77 6.41 -17.03
C GLY A 75 -10.07 5.67 -16.74
N MET A 76 -10.41 5.42 -15.47
CA MET A 76 -11.72 4.86 -15.11
C MET A 76 -12.87 5.82 -15.43
N LEU A 77 -12.66 7.13 -15.26
CA LEU A 77 -13.68 8.15 -15.57
C LEU A 77 -13.86 8.35 -17.08
N GLU A 78 -12.79 8.24 -17.88
CA GLU A 78 -12.86 8.34 -19.35
C GLU A 78 -13.80 7.28 -19.94
N TYR A 79 -13.85 6.08 -19.34
CA TYR A 79 -14.79 5.03 -19.73
C TYR A 79 -16.27 5.43 -19.61
N LEU A 80 -16.60 6.39 -18.74
CA LEU A 80 -17.99 6.85 -18.55
C LEU A 80 -18.49 7.70 -19.73
N ASP A 81 -17.60 8.18 -20.61
CA ASP A 81 -17.91 9.05 -21.75
C ASP A 81 -18.76 10.28 -21.36
N ASP A 82 -18.55 10.79 -20.13
CA ASP A 82 -19.26 11.93 -19.56
C ASP A 82 -18.31 13.11 -19.37
N ASN A 83 -18.60 14.22 -20.05
CA ASN A 83 -17.82 15.46 -19.96
C ASN A 83 -17.95 16.19 -18.61
N HIS A 84 -18.81 15.73 -17.71
CA HIS A 84 -19.00 16.30 -16.37
C HIS A 84 -18.31 15.52 -15.26
N SER A 85 -17.82 14.31 -15.55
CA SER A 85 -17.15 13.45 -14.59
C SER A 85 -15.63 13.62 -14.71
N VAL A 86 -15.03 14.29 -13.73
CA VAL A 86 -13.58 14.55 -13.70
C VAL A 86 -13.00 14.25 -12.32
N TYR A 87 -11.76 13.77 -12.31
CA TYR A 87 -10.99 13.70 -11.07
C TYR A 87 -10.58 15.13 -10.67
N MET A 88 -10.69 15.43 -9.37
CA MET A 88 -10.19 16.68 -8.80
C MET A 88 -9.24 16.35 -7.66
N ASP A 89 -7.98 16.75 -7.83
CA ASP A 89 -7.03 16.77 -6.72
C ASP A 89 -7.52 17.76 -5.62
N PRO A 90 -7.00 17.66 -4.38
CA PRO A 90 -7.44 18.51 -3.28
C PRO A 90 -7.32 20.02 -3.56
N GLU A 91 -6.28 20.45 -4.28
CA GLU A 91 -6.03 21.86 -4.59
C GLU A 91 -7.01 22.39 -5.66
N ALA A 92 -7.30 21.58 -6.68
CA ALA A 92 -8.29 21.84 -7.71
C ALA A 92 -9.70 21.92 -7.10
N TYR A 93 -10.02 21.00 -6.17
CA TYR A 93 -11.28 21.02 -5.45
C TYR A 93 -11.43 22.31 -4.61
N GLU A 94 -10.41 22.68 -3.84
CA GLU A 94 -10.42 23.91 -3.05
C GLU A 94 -10.56 25.18 -3.91
N ARG A 95 -9.84 25.26 -5.04
CA ARG A 95 -9.98 26.38 -5.98
C ARG A 95 -11.40 26.47 -6.50
N THR A 96 -11.98 25.34 -6.89
CA THR A 96 -13.37 25.27 -7.39
C THR A 96 -14.33 25.82 -6.35
N LEU A 97 -14.24 25.36 -5.09
CA LEU A 97 -15.08 25.88 -3.99
C LEU A 97 -14.95 27.38 -3.78
N LYS A 98 -13.74 27.94 -3.90
CA LYS A 98 -13.48 29.38 -3.76
C LYS A 98 -14.05 30.20 -4.93
N THR A 99 -14.17 29.60 -6.11
CA THR A 99 -14.70 30.25 -7.32
C THR A 99 -16.20 30.06 -7.53
N LEU A 100 -16.82 29.09 -6.84
CA LEU A 100 -18.28 28.90 -6.91
C LEU A 100 -18.97 30.09 -6.23
N PRO A 101 -19.93 30.76 -6.91
CA PRO A 101 -20.78 31.72 -6.23
C PRO A 101 -21.52 31.00 -5.10
N ALA A 102 -21.65 31.65 -3.95
CA ALA A 102 -22.46 31.11 -2.85
C ALA A 102 -23.81 30.70 -3.43
N VAL A 103 -24.11 29.41 -3.41
CA VAL A 103 -25.40 28.87 -3.86
C VAL A 103 -26.44 29.50 -2.94
N THR A 104 -27.04 30.60 -3.38
CA THR A 104 -28.27 31.11 -2.78
C THR A 104 -29.25 29.98 -2.94
N ALA A 105 -29.56 29.33 -1.82
CA ALA A 105 -30.59 28.32 -1.72
C ALA A 105 -31.77 28.78 -2.56
N VAL A 106 -32.09 28.00 -3.60
CA VAL A 106 -33.34 28.15 -4.32
C VAL A 106 -34.42 27.85 -3.29
N SER A 107 -34.96 28.91 -2.69
CA SER A 107 -36.20 28.86 -1.94
C SER A 107 -37.31 28.57 -2.95
N GLU A 108 -37.75 27.32 -3.01
CA GLU A 108 -39.10 26.99 -3.47
C GLU A 108 -40.13 27.36 -2.40
#